data_AF-A0A520BT46-F1
#
_entry.id   AF-A0A520BT46-F1
#
_cell.length_a   1.000
_cell.length_b   1.000
_cell.length_c   1.000
_cell.angle_alpha   90.00
_cell.angle_beta   90.00
_cell.angle_gamma   90.00
#
_symmetry.space_group_name_H-M   'P 1'
#
loop_
_entity.id
_entity.type
_entity.pdbx_description
1 polymer ?
#
loop_
_entity_poly.entity_id
_entity_poly.type
_entity_poly.pdbx_seq_one_letter_code
_entity_poly.pdbx_strand_id
1 'polypeptide(L)'
;MSSVVKIAVPTELLSLARLAQLLQGLEGRLADPHQYRVLVQKLTAELSEHQGHEALPGLLNHFPAAGEVYENLQYGHAGLLRAPLELSLTSELATRSLLERVRRGG
;
A
#
# COMPACT_ATOMS: atom_id res chain seq x y z
N MET A 1 22.24 5.64 5.60
CA MET A 1 21.77 6.54 6.67
C MET A 1 20.26 6.40 6.73
N SER A 2 19.73 5.61 7.67
CA SER A 2 18.28 5.36 7.75
C SER A 2 17.60 6.57 8.36
N SER A 3 17.00 7.42 7.54
CA SER A 3 16.19 8.54 7.99
C SER A 3 14.97 8.00 8.73
N VAL A 4 14.96 8.17 10.04
CA VAL A 4 13.78 7.87 10.87
C VAL A 4 12.76 8.97 10.58
N VAL A 5 11.80 8.70 9.69
CA VAL A 5 10.65 9.57 9.47
C VAL A 5 9.75 9.44 10.70
N LYS A 6 9.79 10.45 11.58
CA LYS A 6 8.84 10.55 12.69
C LYS A 6 7.52 11.07 12.13
N ILE A 7 6.52 10.20 12.07
CA ILE A 7 5.15 10.61 11.75
C ILE A 7 4.49 11.00 13.07
N ALA A 8 3.98 12.21 13.15
CA ALA A 8 3.03 12.56 14.20
C ALA A 8 1.73 11.82 13.88
N VAL A 9 1.47 10.74 14.61
CA VAL A 9 0.24 9.96 14.47
C VAL A 9 -0.77 10.49 15.49
N PRO A 10 -1.90 11.07 15.06
CA PRO A 10 -3.00 11.44 15.94
C PRO A 10 -3.47 10.22 16.74
N THR A 11 -3.99 10.45 17.94
CA THR A 11 -4.40 9.37 18.86
C THR A 11 -5.46 8.47 18.21
N GLU A 12 -6.31 9.07 17.39
CA GLU A 12 -7.38 8.46 16.61
C GLU A 12 -6.82 7.45 15.59
N LEU A 13 -5.62 7.68 15.05
CA LEU A 13 -5.00 6.81 14.05
C LEU A 13 -4.02 5.79 14.64
N LEU A 14 -3.87 5.72 15.96
CA LEU A 14 -2.90 4.82 16.59
C LEU A 14 -3.21 3.34 16.34
N SER A 15 -4.50 2.96 16.34
CA SER A 15 -4.94 1.58 16.03
C SER A 15 -4.52 1.21 14.60
N LEU A 16 -4.91 2.04 13.65
CA LEU A 16 -4.55 1.92 12.23
C LEU A 16 -3.03 1.85 12.03
N ALA A 17 -2.25 2.74 12.66
CA ALA A 17 -0.80 2.75 12.55
C ALA A 17 -0.14 1.45 13.06
N ARG A 18 -0.65 0.89 14.18
CA ARG A 18 -0.15 -0.39 14.70
C ARG A 18 -0.47 -1.55 13.76
N LEU A 19 -1.68 -1.60 13.21
CA LEU A 19 -2.08 -2.64 12.25
C LEU A 19 -1.26 -2.55 10.97
N ALA A 20 -1.03 -1.33 10.47
CA ALA A 20 -0.19 -1.06 9.31
C ALA A 20 1.27 -1.50 9.53
N GLN A 21 1.83 -1.22 10.72
CA GLN A 21 3.17 -1.67 11.08
C GLN A 21 3.27 -3.20 11.17
N LEU A 22 2.26 -3.86 11.75
CA LEU A 22 2.22 -5.32 11.82
C LEU A 22 2.17 -5.93 10.43
N LEU A 23 1.31 -5.40 9.54
CA LEU A 23 1.18 -5.88 8.17
C LEU A 23 2.50 -5.68 7.40
N GLN A 24 3.10 -4.50 7.49
CA GLN A 24 4.39 -4.20 6.86
C GLN A 24 5.52 -5.13 7.36
N GLY A 25 5.45 -5.57 8.62
CA GLY A 25 6.42 -6.51 9.20
C GLY A 25 6.23 -7.97 8.79
N LEU A 26 5.06 -8.32 8.24
CA LEU A 26 4.78 -9.65 7.67
C LEU A 26 5.24 -9.77 6.21
N GLU A 27 5.44 -8.64 5.51
CA GLU A 27 5.96 -8.62 4.14
C GLU A 27 7.29 -9.37 4.03
N GLY A 28 7.37 -10.30 3.08
CA GLY A 28 8.56 -11.13 2.85
C GLY A 28 8.77 -12.27 3.86
N ARG A 29 7.79 -12.56 4.72
CA ARG A 29 7.82 -13.69 5.67
C ARG A 29 6.66 -14.65 5.40
N LEU A 30 6.87 -15.93 5.72
CA LEU A 30 5.78 -16.91 5.77
C LEU A 30 4.87 -16.57 6.95
N ALA A 31 3.75 -15.90 6.66
CA ALA A 31 2.69 -15.64 7.62
C ALA A 31 1.62 -16.74 7.56
N ASP A 32 1.00 -17.03 8.70
CA ASP A 32 -0.20 -17.86 8.71
C ASP A 32 -1.32 -17.18 7.89
N PRO A 33 -1.91 -17.85 6.89
CA PRO A 33 -2.90 -17.24 6.01
C PRO A 33 -4.15 -16.73 6.73
N HIS A 34 -4.55 -17.37 7.84
CA HIS A 34 -5.70 -16.94 8.62
C HIS A 34 -5.39 -15.67 9.40
N GLN A 35 -4.24 -15.60 10.05
CA GLN A 35 -3.77 -14.39 10.75
C GLN A 35 -3.64 -13.21 9.80
N TYR A 36 -3.09 -13.42 8.61
CA TYR A 36 -2.99 -12.38 7.59
C TYR A 36 -4.38 -11.85 7.20
N ARG A 37 -5.34 -12.75 6.93
CA ARG A 37 -6.72 -12.35 6.58
C ARG A 37 -7.39 -11.54 7.69
N VAL A 38 -7.26 -11.96 8.95
CA VAL A 38 -7.83 -11.24 10.10
C VAL A 38 -7.19 -9.86 10.24
N LEU A 39 -5.87 -9.76 10.06
CA LEU A 39 -5.16 -8.48 10.13
C LEU A 39 -5.62 -7.52 9.04
N VAL A 40 -5.72 -7.98 7.79
CA VAL A 40 -6.22 -7.18 6.67
C VAL A 40 -7.66 -6.75 6.91
N GLN A 41 -8.54 -7.63 7.39
CA GLN A 41 -9.94 -7.27 7.70
C GLN A 41 -10.04 -6.14 8.75
N LYS A 42 -9.26 -6.22 9.82
CA LYS A 42 -9.23 -5.17 10.85
C LYS A 42 -8.69 -3.86 10.29
N LEU A 43 -7.61 -3.94 9.50
CA LEU A 43 -7.04 -2.77 8.85
C LEU A 43 -8.03 -2.12 7.88
N THR A 44 -8.77 -2.90 7.10
CA THR A 44 -9.83 -2.39 6.20
C THR A 44 -10.92 -1.63 6.95
N ALA A 45 -11.36 -2.13 8.11
CA ALA A 45 -12.37 -1.46 8.92
C ALA A 45 -11.90 -0.07 9.39
N GLU A 46 -10.69 0.00 9.94
CA GLU A 46 -10.06 1.25 10.42
C GLU A 46 -9.82 2.24 9.28
N LEU A 47 -9.37 1.75 8.11
CA LEU A 47 -9.19 2.57 6.93
C LEU A 47 -10.51 3.16 6.40
N SER A 48 -11.61 2.42 6.54
CA SER A 48 -12.94 2.88 6.14
C SER A 48 -13.45 3.95 7.10
N GLU A 49 -13.23 3.78 8.39
CA GLU A 49 -13.62 4.75 9.43
C GLU A 49 -12.87 6.07 9.30
N HIS A 50 -11.58 6.02 8.94
CA HIS A 50 -10.69 7.18 8.91
C HIS A 50 -10.38 7.73 7.52
N GLN A 51 -11.15 7.34 6.49
CA GLN A 51 -10.88 7.69 5.09
C GLN A 51 -10.70 9.20 4.84
N GLY A 52 -11.43 10.06 5.57
CA GLY A 52 -11.36 11.51 5.43
C GLY A 52 -10.30 12.21 6.29
N HIS A 53 -9.48 11.46 7.04
CA HIS A 53 -8.54 12.04 7.99
C HIS A 53 -7.30 12.63 7.29
N GLU A 54 -6.92 13.88 7.62
CA GLU A 54 -5.83 14.61 6.96
C GLU A 54 -4.44 13.93 7.05
N ALA A 55 -4.16 13.24 8.16
CA ALA A 55 -2.91 12.52 8.39
C ALA A 55 -2.86 11.13 7.72
N LEU A 56 -4.00 10.60 7.24
CA LEU A 56 -4.06 9.27 6.63
C LEU A 56 -3.12 9.13 5.42
N PRO A 57 -3.03 10.10 4.48
CA PRO A 57 -2.15 9.97 3.34
C PRO A 57 -0.67 9.82 3.70
N GLY A 58 -0.22 10.51 4.75
CA GLY A 58 1.16 10.43 5.24
C GLY A 58 1.48 9.07 5.86
N LEU A 59 0.54 8.50 6.60
CA LEU A 59 0.66 7.16 7.17
C LEU A 59 0.75 6.09 6.07
N LEU A 60 -0.14 6.15 5.07
CA LEU A 60 -0.14 5.20 3.95
C LEU A 60 1.13 5.28 3.10
N ASN A 61 1.75 6.46 2.99
CA ASN A 61 3.04 6.61 2.29
C ASN A 61 4.21 5.97 3.07
N HIS A 62 4.07 5.81 4.39
CA HIS A 62 5.10 5.19 5.23
C HIS A 62 4.94 3.68 5.37
N PHE A 63 3.70 3.19 5.27
CA PHE A 63 3.39 1.76 5.30
C PHE A 63 2.79 1.32 3.95
N PRO A 64 3.63 1.03 2.93
CA PRO A 64 3.19 0.58 1.61
C PRO A 64 2.16 -0.55 1.65
N ALA A 65 2.32 -1.56 2.53
CA ALA A 65 1.37 -2.66 2.63
C ALA A 65 -0.04 -2.21 3.05
N ALA A 66 -0.14 -1.19 3.90
CA ALA A 66 -1.43 -0.57 4.24
C ALA A 66 -1.96 0.30 3.10
N GLY A 67 -1.06 0.95 2.35
CA GLY A 67 -1.37 1.66 1.10
C GLY A 67 -2.08 0.77 0.09
N GLU A 68 -1.55 -0.43 -0.16
CA GLU A 68 -2.13 -1.40 -1.09
C GLU A 68 -3.53 -1.86 -0.64
N VAL A 69 -3.73 -2.13 0.66
CA VAL A 69 -5.05 -2.48 1.21
C VAL A 69 -6.04 -1.32 1.04
N TYR A 70 -5.60 -0.09 1.30
CA TYR A 70 -6.41 1.10 1.08
C TYR A 70 -6.79 1.29 -0.39
N GLU A 71 -5.84 1.11 -1.31
CA GLU A 71 -6.11 1.16 -2.74
C GLU A 71 -7.15 0.10 -3.13
N ASN A 72 -6.96 -1.15 -2.72
CA ASN A 72 -7.90 -2.26 -2.95
C ASN A 72 -9.32 -1.96 -2.44
N LEU A 73 -9.44 -1.29 -1.31
CA LEU A 73 -10.73 -0.82 -0.80
C LEU A 73 -11.36 0.23 -1.72
N GLN A 74 -10.57 1.16 -2.25
CA GLN A 74 -11.04 2.25 -3.11
C GLN A 74 -11.28 1.84 -4.56
N TYR A 75 -10.71 0.72 -5.04
CA TYR A 75 -10.91 0.22 -6.41
C TYR A 75 -12.40 0.02 -6.76
N GLY A 76 -13.26 -0.29 -5.79
CA GLY A 76 -14.71 -0.38 -5.98
C GLY A 76 -15.42 0.97 -6.21
N HIS A 77 -14.79 2.07 -5.82
CA HIS A 77 -15.33 3.44 -5.90
C HIS A 77 -14.64 4.32 -6.95
N ALA A 78 -13.36 4.09 -7.26
CA ALA A 78 -12.63 4.73 -8.35
C ALA A 78 -11.40 3.88 -8.70
N GLY A 79 -11.26 3.47 -9.97
CA GLY A 79 -10.13 2.68 -10.45
C GLY A 79 -8.81 3.47 -10.57
N LEU A 80 -8.44 4.25 -9.56
CA LEU A 80 -7.25 5.09 -9.58
C LEU A 80 -6.20 4.56 -8.59
N LEU A 81 -5.12 4.03 -9.17
CA LEU A 81 -3.85 3.73 -8.49
C LEU A 81 -3.35 4.98 -7.75
N ARG A 82 -2.96 4.80 -6.48
CA ARG A 82 -2.26 5.77 -5.62
C ARG A 82 -0.75 5.80 -5.90
N ALA A 83 -0.26 4.92 -6.78
CA ALA A 83 1.09 4.98 -7.32
C ALA A 83 1.30 6.30 -8.09
N PRO A 84 2.45 6.99 -7.92
CA PRO A 84 2.81 8.12 -8.77
C PRO A 84 2.74 7.66 -10.22
N LEU A 85 1.90 8.31 -11.02
CA LEU A 85 1.65 7.99 -12.43
C LEU A 85 2.95 7.70 -13.22
N GLU A 86 4.03 8.39 -12.87
CA GLU A 86 5.35 8.21 -13.50
C GLU A 86 6.00 6.85 -13.25
N LEU A 87 5.85 6.25 -12.06
CA LEU A 87 6.42 4.93 -11.75
C LEU A 87 5.63 3.81 -12.43
N SER A 88 4.30 3.94 -12.52
CA SER A 88 3.47 3.01 -13.30
C SER A 88 3.74 3.15 -14.80
N LEU A 89 3.88 4.37 -15.32
CA LEU A 89 4.16 4.60 -16.75
C LEU A 89 5.53 4.06 -17.16
N THR A 90 6.57 4.27 -16.34
CA THR A 90 7.92 3.79 -16.64
C THR A 90 8.03 2.27 -16.65
N SER A 91 7.34 1.59 -15.72
CA SER A 91 7.27 0.11 -15.71
C SER A 91 6.50 -0.45 -16.91
N GLU A 92 5.40 0.20 -17.32
CA GLU A 92 4.65 -0.17 -18.52
C GLU A 92 5.47 0.00 -19.80
N LEU A 93 6.13 1.16 -19.97
CA LEU A 93 7.01 1.43 -21.11
C LEU A 93 8.20 0.47 -21.17
N ALA A 94 8.81 0.14 -20.03
CA ALA A 94 9.90 -0.82 -19.96
C ALA A 94 9.46 -2.24 -20.37
N THR A 95 8.28 -2.67 -19.91
CA THR A 95 7.70 -3.98 -20.26
C THR A 95 7.39 -4.07 -21.75
N ARG A 96 6.77 -3.03 -22.32
CA ARG A 96 6.48 -2.95 -23.76
C ARG A 96 7.76 -2.99 -24.61
N SER A 97 8.80 -2.28 -24.19
CA SER A 97 10.09 -2.26 -24.89
C SER A 97 10.79 -3.64 -24.86
N LEU A 98 10.68 -4.38 -23.75
CA LEU A 98 11.17 -5.76 -23.65
C LEU A 98 10.45 -6.70 -24.62
N LEU A 99 9.12 -6.66 -24.67
CA LEU A 99 8.31 -7.49 -25.56
C LEU A 99 8.59 -7.19 -27.04
N GLU A 100 8.77 -5.92 -27.40
CA GLU A 100 9.13 -5.53 -28.77
C GLU A 100 10.53 -5.97 -29.18
N ARG A 101 11.47 -6.13 -28.24
CA ARG A 101 12.79 -6.72 -28.53
C ARG A 101 12.71 -8.22 -28.75
N VAL A 102 11.94 -8.92 -27.93
CA VAL A 102 11.71 -10.37 -28.09
C VAL A 102 11.00 -10.65 -29.41
N ARG A 103 10.01 -9.84 -29.80
CA ARG A 103 9.29 -9.98 -31.07
C ARG A 103 10.14 -9.73 -32.32
N ARG A 104 11.19 -8.89 -32.21
CA ARG A 104 12.08 -8.56 -33.34
C ARG A 104 13.35 -9.42 -33.41
N GLY A 105 13.66 -10.15 -32.34
CA GLY A 105 14.83 -11.02 -32.24
C GLY A 105 14.52 -12.52 -32.27
N GLY A 106 13.29 -12.90 -32.63
CA GLY A 106 12.85 -14.28 -32.82
C GLY A 106 12.64 -14.61 -34.29
#